data_AF-A0A7Z7N8I6-F1
#
_entry.id   AF-A0A7Z7N8I6-F1
#
_cell.length_a   1.000
_cell.length_b   1.000
_cell.length_c   1.000
_cell.angle_alpha   90.00
_cell.angle_beta   90.00
_cell.angle_gamma   90.00
#
_symmetry.space_group_name_H-M   'P 1'
#
loop_
_entity.id
_entity.type
_entity.pdbx_description
1 polymer ?
#
loop_
_entity_poly.entity_id
_entity_poly.type
_entity_poly.pdbx_seq_one_letter_code
_entity_poly.pdbx_strand_id
1 'polypeptide(L)'
;MTSGGRLVVTAGPTISVADIRAIAPNAEVLPPISFGDTLGYGLLPGDTLLIVDVLFFQHPSVRHKELLTLIDDGVRVVGSSSMGALRAAELHPFGMQGYGWVFEGYRDGILDAGDEVGMVHGDPEDGSPVFVDARVNIRHTVARRRRIRCVASAIG
;
A
#
# COMPACT_ATOMS: atom_id res chain seq x y z
N MET A 1 -14.47 -0.94 24.00
CA MET A 1 -14.20 -0.02 22.89
C MET A 1 -13.18 -0.67 21.97
N THR A 2 -13.59 -1.26 20.84
CA THR A 2 -12.61 -1.85 19.92
C THR A 2 -11.97 -0.74 19.10
N SER A 3 -10.85 -0.22 19.58
CA SER A 3 -9.97 0.61 18.76
C SER A 3 -9.37 -0.29 17.69
N GLY A 4 -9.87 -0.19 16.45
CA GLY A 4 -9.14 -0.77 15.32
C GLY A 4 -7.76 -0.12 15.24
N GLY A 5 -6.71 -0.89 14.91
CA GLY A 5 -5.34 -0.38 14.86
C GLY A 5 -5.18 0.89 13.99
N ARG A 6 -4.04 1.56 14.03
CA ARG A 6 -3.75 2.76 13.22
C ARG A 6 -3.72 2.41 11.73
N LEU A 7 -4.33 3.24 10.88
CA LEU A 7 -4.15 3.15 9.43
C LEU A 7 -3.19 4.25 9.02
N VAL A 8 -1.97 3.85 8.64
CA VAL A 8 -0.98 4.74 8.06
C VAL A 8 -1.00 4.56 6.55
N VAL A 9 -1.09 5.66 5.80
CA VAL A 9 -1.13 5.68 4.33
C VAL A 9 0.03 6.52 3.83
N THR A 10 0.91 5.95 3.00
CA THR A 10 2.02 6.69 2.38
C THR A 10 1.62 7.07 0.96
N ALA A 11 1.46 8.37 0.71
CA ALA A 11 0.90 8.89 -0.53
C ALA A 11 1.46 10.27 -0.88
N GLY A 12 1.44 10.62 -2.17
CA GLY A 12 1.89 11.89 -2.71
C GLY A 12 1.12 12.24 -3.98
N PRO A 13 1.77 12.27 -5.17
CA PRO A 13 1.13 12.76 -6.39
C PRO A 13 -0.05 11.90 -6.85
N THR A 14 -0.07 10.60 -6.53
CA THR A 14 -1.11 9.67 -7.02
C THR A 14 -2.48 9.95 -6.42
N ILE A 15 -2.55 10.47 -5.19
CA ILE A 15 -3.83 10.80 -4.57
C ILE A 15 -3.65 11.86 -3.47
N SER A 16 -4.58 12.83 -3.44
CA SER A 16 -4.54 13.89 -2.43
C SER A 16 -4.88 13.38 -1.03
N VAL A 17 -4.31 14.02 -0.01
CA VAL A 17 -4.66 13.78 1.40
C VAL A 17 -6.16 13.96 1.66
N ALA A 18 -6.79 14.93 0.98
CA ALA A 18 -8.22 15.19 1.10
C ALA A 18 -9.05 14.00 0.60
N ASP A 19 -8.68 13.41 -0.53
CA ASP A 19 -9.35 12.23 -1.09
C ASP A 19 -9.17 10.98 -0.21
N ILE A 20 -7.98 10.77 0.34
CA ILE A 20 -7.73 9.68 1.29
C ILE A 20 -8.63 9.85 2.51
N ARG A 21 -8.66 11.06 3.11
CA ARG A 21 -9.48 11.35 4.30
C ARG A 21 -10.97 11.31 4.04
N ALA A 22 -11.42 11.61 2.82
CA ALA A 22 -12.82 11.44 2.43
C ALA A 22 -13.26 9.97 2.52
N ILE A 23 -12.35 9.02 2.27
CA ILE A 23 -12.61 7.58 2.35
C ILE A 23 -12.32 7.01 3.75
N ALA A 24 -11.22 7.46 4.36
CA ALA A 24 -10.72 7.04 5.66
C ALA A 24 -10.41 8.26 6.54
N PRO A 25 -11.42 8.83 7.23
CA PRO A 25 -11.25 10.08 7.98
C PRO A 25 -10.16 10.04 9.06
N ASN A 26 -9.92 8.85 9.63
CA ASN A 26 -8.96 8.63 10.70
C ASN A 26 -7.61 8.08 10.20
N ALA A 27 -7.37 8.08 8.88
CA ALA A 27 -6.09 7.67 8.34
C ALA A 27 -5.01 8.72 8.66
N GLU A 28 -3.88 8.25 9.16
CA GLU A 28 -2.65 9.02 9.22
C GLU A 28 -2.01 8.99 7.85
N VAL A 29 -1.87 10.15 7.21
CA VAL A 29 -1.33 10.25 5.86
C VAL A 29 0.08 10.82 5.95
N LEU A 30 1.04 10.04 5.47
CA LEU A 30 2.45 10.38 5.41
C LEU A 30 2.88 10.58 3.95
N PRO A 31 4.01 11.26 3.71
CA PRO A 31 4.60 11.39 2.38
C PRO A 31 4.87 10.02 1.72
N PRO A 32 5.17 9.98 0.41
CA PRO A 32 5.61 8.75 -0.25
C PRO A 32 6.79 8.13 0.48
N ILE A 33 6.74 6.80 0.68
CA ILE A 33 7.69 6.09 1.54
C ILE A 33 9.04 5.90 0.85
N SER A 34 10.12 6.00 1.61
CA SER A 34 11.50 5.74 1.20
C SER A 34 12.17 4.73 2.14
N PHE A 35 13.36 4.27 1.76
CA PHE A 35 14.22 3.46 2.64
C PHE A 35 14.43 4.13 4.01
N GLY A 36 14.27 3.35 5.08
CA GLY A 36 14.45 3.78 6.46
C GLY A 36 13.19 4.32 7.12
N ASP A 37 12.19 4.77 6.35
CA ASP A 37 11.04 5.48 6.91
C ASP A 37 10.17 4.60 7.80
N THR A 38 10.05 3.30 7.49
CA THR A 38 9.23 2.36 8.27
C THR A 38 9.63 2.31 9.74
N LEU A 39 10.92 2.57 10.04
CA LEU A 39 11.46 2.57 11.40
C LEU A 39 10.91 3.75 12.24
N GLY A 40 10.53 4.85 11.59
CA GLY A 40 10.01 6.05 12.25
C GLY A 40 8.51 6.05 12.49
N TYR A 41 7.75 5.14 11.88
CA TYR A 41 6.28 5.19 11.92
C TYR A 41 5.67 4.67 13.23
N GLY A 42 6.47 3.92 14.02
CA GLY A 42 6.03 3.37 15.30
C GLY A 42 4.80 2.47 15.17
N LEU A 43 4.72 1.68 14.11
CA LEU A 43 3.62 0.75 13.86
C LEU A 43 3.69 -0.42 14.86
N LEU A 44 2.52 -0.84 15.34
CA LEU A 44 2.38 -1.93 16.31
C LEU A 44 1.58 -3.11 15.72
N PRO A 45 1.67 -4.31 16.30
CA PRO A 45 0.87 -5.45 15.88
C PRO A 45 -0.63 -5.09 15.78
N GLY A 46 -1.25 -5.40 14.64
CA GLY A 46 -2.64 -5.03 14.35
C GLY A 46 -2.84 -3.67 13.65
N ASP A 47 -1.80 -2.86 13.52
CA ASP A 47 -1.81 -1.66 12.68
C ASP A 47 -1.79 -2.04 11.19
N THR A 48 -2.04 -1.05 10.33
CA THR A 48 -2.04 -1.24 8.88
C THR A 48 -1.23 -0.14 8.21
N LEU A 49 -0.26 -0.54 7.39
CA LEU A 49 0.46 0.33 6.48
C LEU A 49 -0.07 0.10 5.06
N LEU A 50 -0.63 1.15 4.45
CA LEU A 50 -1.05 1.17 3.05
C LEU A 50 -0.09 2.02 2.23
N ILE A 51 0.60 1.39 1.29
CA ILE A 51 1.59 2.02 0.42
C ILE A 51 0.93 2.33 -0.92
N VAL A 52 0.66 3.61 -1.15
CA VAL A 52 0.14 4.13 -2.42
C VAL A 52 1.29 4.63 -3.28
N ASP A 53 2.16 5.46 -2.70
CA ASP A 53 3.33 6.02 -3.37
C ASP A 53 4.62 5.69 -2.60
N VAL A 54 5.69 5.46 -3.37
CA VAL A 54 7.07 5.23 -2.90
C VAL A 54 7.96 6.26 -3.60
N LEU A 55 8.94 6.85 -2.90
CA LEU A 55 9.98 7.66 -3.53
C LEU A 55 10.99 6.73 -4.20
N PHE A 56 11.38 7.05 -5.43
CA PHE A 56 12.46 6.37 -6.15
C PHE A 56 13.33 7.36 -6.92
N PHE A 57 14.36 6.83 -7.57
CA PHE A 57 15.34 7.56 -8.37
C PHE A 57 16.37 8.33 -7.52
N GLN A 58 16.02 9.52 -7.02
CA GLN A 58 16.93 10.32 -6.17
C GLN A 58 17.03 9.79 -4.74
N HIS A 59 16.08 8.94 -4.35
CA HIS A 59 16.04 8.30 -3.05
C HIS A 59 15.96 6.77 -3.22
N PRO A 60 16.64 6.00 -2.35
CA PRO A 60 16.50 4.55 -2.34
C PRO A 60 15.07 4.16 -1.94
N SER A 61 14.40 3.37 -2.78
CA SER A 61 13.09 2.78 -2.46
C SER A 61 13.14 1.99 -1.16
N VAL A 62 12.00 1.95 -0.46
CA VAL A 62 11.79 1.04 0.67
C VAL A 62 12.20 -0.39 0.31
N ARG A 63 12.93 -1.06 1.22
CA ARG A 63 13.50 -2.39 0.99
C ARG A 63 12.51 -3.49 1.39
N HIS A 64 12.59 -4.63 0.70
CA HIS A 64 11.81 -5.83 1.05
C HIS A 64 11.94 -6.22 2.51
N LYS A 65 13.16 -6.17 3.06
CA LYS A 65 13.42 -6.55 4.44
C LYS A 65 12.67 -5.69 5.46
N GLU A 66 12.50 -4.40 5.19
CA GLU A 66 11.76 -3.49 6.09
C GLU A 66 10.28 -3.86 6.13
N LEU A 67 9.70 -4.16 4.96
CA LEU A 67 8.31 -4.58 4.85
C LEU A 67 8.08 -5.98 5.45
N LEU A 68 9.03 -6.90 5.25
CA LEU A 68 9.00 -8.23 5.84
C LEU A 68 9.07 -8.19 7.37
N THR A 69 9.93 -7.33 7.95
CA THR A 69 9.97 -7.13 9.41
C THR A 69 8.63 -6.66 9.95
N LEU A 70 7.99 -5.67 9.30
CA LEU A 70 6.66 -5.23 9.72
C LEU A 70 5.61 -6.34 9.66
N ILE A 71 5.64 -7.16 8.61
CA ILE A 71 4.73 -8.31 8.48
C ILE A 71 4.95 -9.33 9.60
N ASP A 72 6.21 -9.64 9.90
CA ASP A 72 6.60 -10.55 10.99
C ASP A 72 6.15 -10.01 12.37
N ASP A 73 6.23 -8.69 12.56
CA ASP A 73 5.73 -7.98 13.75
C ASP A 73 4.18 -7.91 13.82
N GLY A 74 3.46 -8.55 12.91
CA GLY A 74 2.00 -8.58 12.90
C GLY A 74 1.34 -7.30 12.40
N VAL A 75 2.09 -6.43 11.71
CA VAL A 75 1.54 -5.27 11.00
C VAL A 75 1.01 -5.72 9.64
N ARG A 76 -0.20 -5.29 9.31
CA ARG A 76 -0.77 -5.55 7.99
C ARG A 76 -0.17 -4.58 6.98
N VAL A 77 0.67 -5.08 6.07
CA VAL A 77 1.25 -4.27 4.99
C VAL A 77 0.49 -4.49 3.69
N VAL A 78 0.09 -3.40 3.05
CA VAL A 78 -0.73 -3.40 1.84
C VAL A 78 -0.12 -2.47 0.79
N GLY A 79 -0.08 -2.89 -0.47
CA GLY A 79 0.30 -2.03 -1.60
C GLY A 79 -0.76 -2.03 -2.69
N SER A 80 -0.92 -0.93 -3.41
CA SER A 80 -2.08 -0.79 -4.33
C SER A 80 -1.86 -0.03 -5.63
N SER A 81 -0.70 0.59 -5.83
CA SER A 81 -0.44 1.40 -7.03
C SER A 81 1.07 1.56 -7.23
N SER A 82 1.49 1.78 -8.48
CA SER A 82 2.88 1.99 -8.87
C SER A 82 3.83 1.00 -8.17
N MET A 83 4.92 1.48 -7.56
CA MET A 83 5.85 0.65 -6.82
C MET A 83 5.26 0.00 -5.55
N GLY A 84 4.22 0.60 -4.95
CA GLY A 84 3.52 -0.04 -3.84
C GLY A 84 2.89 -1.37 -4.26
N ALA A 85 2.28 -1.40 -5.45
CA ALA A 85 1.73 -2.61 -6.06
C ALA A 85 2.83 -3.61 -6.46
N LEU A 86 3.95 -3.14 -7.03
CA LEU A 86 5.10 -3.98 -7.34
C LEU A 86 5.66 -4.67 -6.08
N ARG A 87 5.91 -3.90 -5.01
CA ARG A 87 6.36 -4.45 -3.72
C ARG A 87 5.36 -5.45 -3.15
N ALA A 88 4.06 -5.17 -3.29
CA ALA A 88 3.02 -6.10 -2.90
C ALA A 88 3.08 -7.40 -3.69
N ALA A 89 3.34 -7.37 -5.00
CA ALA A 89 3.48 -8.55 -5.85
C ALA A 89 4.70 -9.39 -5.46
N GLU A 90 5.86 -8.76 -5.32
CA GLU A 90 7.10 -9.43 -4.91
C GLU A 90 6.99 -10.06 -3.51
N LEU A 91 6.29 -9.39 -2.59
CA LEU A 91 6.13 -9.82 -1.20
C LEU A 91 4.83 -10.58 -0.93
N HIS A 92 4.02 -10.83 -1.95
CA HIS A 92 2.74 -11.51 -1.80
C HIS A 92 2.88 -12.91 -1.16
N PRO A 93 3.84 -13.75 -1.58
CA PRO A 93 4.05 -15.06 -0.97
C PRO A 93 4.44 -15.00 0.51
N PHE A 94 4.90 -13.84 0.98
CA PHE A 94 5.35 -13.60 2.35
C PHE A 94 4.30 -12.87 3.21
N GLY A 95 3.08 -12.66 2.69
CA GLY A 95 1.96 -12.10 3.46
C GLY A 95 1.66 -10.63 3.21
N MET A 96 2.44 -9.94 2.36
CA MET A 96 2.04 -8.60 1.90
C MET A 96 0.80 -8.72 1.01
N GLN A 97 -0.09 -7.76 1.14
CA GLN A 97 -1.35 -7.77 0.39
C GLN A 97 -1.32 -6.75 -0.72
N GLY A 98 -1.67 -7.18 -1.93
CA GLY A 98 -1.85 -6.31 -3.06
C GLY A 98 -3.30 -6.19 -3.49
N TYR A 99 -3.67 -5.04 -4.03
CA TYR A 99 -5.00 -4.78 -4.58
C TYR A 99 -4.91 -3.97 -5.87
N GLY A 100 -5.85 -4.23 -6.78
CA GLY A 100 -5.97 -3.53 -8.05
C GLY A 100 -5.21 -4.19 -9.18
N TRP A 101 -5.55 -3.79 -10.40
CA TRP A 101 -5.03 -4.42 -11.63
C TRP A 101 -3.51 -4.29 -11.76
N VAL A 102 -2.90 -3.22 -11.22
CA VAL A 102 -1.43 -3.04 -11.25
C VAL A 102 -0.75 -4.15 -10.45
N PHE A 103 -1.25 -4.46 -9.26
CA PHE A 103 -0.72 -5.57 -8.46
C PHE A 103 -0.95 -6.91 -9.16
N GLU A 104 -2.16 -7.14 -9.67
CA GLU A 104 -2.49 -8.38 -10.38
C GLU A 104 -1.61 -8.55 -11.63
N GLY A 105 -1.38 -7.48 -12.37
CA GLY A 105 -0.50 -7.43 -13.53
C GLY A 105 0.95 -7.80 -13.18
N TYR A 106 1.51 -7.26 -12.09
CA TYR A 106 2.83 -7.67 -11.62
C TYR A 106 2.87 -9.11 -11.11
N ARG A 107 1.87 -9.50 -10.31
CA ARG A 107 1.78 -10.86 -9.74
C ARG A 107 1.69 -11.92 -10.84
N ASP A 108 0.92 -11.65 -11.88
CA ASP A 108 0.65 -12.58 -12.97
C ASP A 108 1.68 -12.47 -14.11
N GLY A 109 2.68 -11.59 -13.97
CA GLY A 109 3.77 -11.40 -14.93
C GLY A 109 3.36 -10.71 -16.23
N ILE A 110 2.22 -10.00 -16.22
CA ILE A 110 1.70 -9.22 -17.34
C ILE A 110 2.42 -7.87 -17.46
N LEU A 111 2.86 -7.30 -16.32
CA LEU A 111 3.65 -6.08 -16.22
C LEU A 111 5.07 -6.41 -15.78
N ASP A 112 6.08 -5.81 -16.40
CA ASP A 112 7.47 -5.91 -15.94
C ASP A 112 7.88 -4.64 -15.17
N ALA A 113 8.82 -4.78 -14.23
CA ALA A 113 9.31 -3.68 -13.40
C ALA A 113 9.94 -2.55 -14.24
N GLY A 114 10.37 -2.86 -15.47
CA GLY A 114 10.89 -1.90 -16.44
C GLY A 114 9.82 -1.02 -17.11
N ASP A 115 8.55 -1.46 -17.14
CA ASP A 115 7.47 -0.73 -17.83
C ASP A 115 7.08 0.58 -17.11
N GLU A 116 7.34 0.69 -15.80
CA GLU A 116 7.18 1.95 -15.05
C GLU A 116 8.25 3.00 -15.39
N VAL A 117 9.46 2.58 -15.81
CA VAL A 117 10.53 3.53 -16.17
C VAL A 117 10.10 4.35 -17.40
N GLY A 118 9.32 3.73 -18.30
CA GLY A 118 8.68 4.40 -19.44
C GLY A 118 7.53 5.33 -19.05
N MET A 119 6.71 4.96 -18.05
CA MET A 119 5.56 5.76 -17.62
C MET A 119 5.94 7.03 -16.82
N VAL A 120 7.08 7.03 -16.13
CA VAL A 120 7.61 8.23 -15.45
C VAL A 120 8.18 9.27 -16.43
N HIS A 121 8.43 8.88 -17.68
CA HIS A 121 8.90 9.75 -18.75
C HIS A 121 7.80 10.10 -19.79
N GLY A 122 6.54 9.72 -19.55
CA GLY A 122 5.40 9.99 -20.44
C GLY A 122 4.81 11.39 -20.23
N ASP A 123 4.43 12.05 -21.34
CA ASP A 123 3.82 13.38 -21.35
C ASP A 123 2.46 13.38 -20.60
N PRO A 124 2.09 14.44 -19.84
CA PRO A 124 0.85 14.50 -19.07
C PRO A 124 -0.46 14.45 -19.88
N GLU A 125 -0.39 14.42 -21.22
CA GLU A 125 -1.55 14.38 -22.12
C GLU A 125 -2.11 12.96 -22.35
N ASP A 126 -1.36 11.91 -21.99
CA ASP A 126 -1.83 10.52 -22.07
C ASP A 126 -2.69 10.19 -20.83
N GLY A 127 -3.92 10.70 -20.82
CA GLY A 127 -4.92 10.56 -19.76
C GLY A 127 -4.86 9.22 -19.02
N SER A 128 -4.18 9.21 -17.87
CA SER A 128 -3.72 7.98 -17.25
C SER A 128 -4.79 7.34 -16.33
N PRO A 129 -5.04 6.02 -16.42
CA PRO A 129 -5.95 5.29 -15.53
C PRO A 129 -5.45 5.20 -14.07
N VAL A 130 -4.20 5.57 -13.81
CA VAL A 130 -3.48 5.40 -12.52
C VAL A 130 -4.20 6.05 -11.33
N PHE A 131 -4.88 7.19 -11.52
CA PHE A 131 -5.57 7.92 -10.45
C PHE A 131 -6.88 7.25 -9.99
N VAL A 132 -7.57 6.54 -10.89
CA VAL A 132 -8.89 5.94 -10.59
C VAL A 132 -8.72 4.71 -9.68
N ASP A 133 -7.62 3.97 -9.85
CA ASP A 133 -7.31 2.79 -9.04
C ASP A 133 -6.97 3.11 -7.59
N ALA A 134 -6.22 4.19 -7.33
CA ALA A 134 -5.80 4.51 -5.97
C ALA A 134 -7.00 4.70 -5.02
N ARG A 135 -8.02 5.45 -5.45
CA ARG A 135 -9.26 5.65 -4.66
C ARG A 135 -10.03 4.34 -4.45
N VAL A 136 -10.13 3.49 -5.47
CA VAL A 136 -10.79 2.18 -5.38
C VAL A 136 -10.05 1.25 -4.41
N ASN A 137 -8.72 1.22 -4.48
CA ASN A 137 -7.90 0.34 -3.67
C ASN A 137 -7.86 0.76 -2.19
N ILE A 138 -7.88 2.06 -1.90
CA ILE A 138 -8.06 2.57 -0.53
C ILE A 138 -9.41 2.13 0.02
N ARG A 139 -10.51 2.25 -0.75
CA ARG A 139 -11.84 1.77 -0.33
C ARG A 139 -11.82 0.27 -0.02
N HIS A 140 -11.20 -0.55 -0.86
CA HIS A 140 -11.06 -1.99 -0.62
C HIS A 140 -10.26 -2.29 0.65
N THR A 141 -9.15 -1.58 0.85
CA THR A 141 -8.31 -1.71 2.05
C THR A 141 -9.09 -1.37 3.31
N VAL A 142 -9.82 -0.26 3.31
CA VAL A 142 -10.65 0.21 4.42
C VAL A 142 -11.83 -0.71 4.69
N ALA A 143 -12.52 -1.18 3.63
CA ALA A 143 -13.67 -2.07 3.75
C ALA A 143 -13.29 -3.44 4.34
N ARG A 144 -12.13 -4.00 3.93
CA ARG A 144 -11.61 -5.25 4.50
C ARG A 144 -11.15 -5.10 5.95
N ARG A 145 -10.68 -3.92 6.35
CA ARG A 145 -10.39 -3.59 7.75
C ARG A 145 -11.62 -3.72 8.66
N ARG A 146 -12.80 -3.40 8.14
CA ARG A 146 -14.08 -3.59 8.84
C ARG A 146 -14.55 -5.05 8.88
N ARG A 147 -13.98 -5.93 8.03
CA ARG A 147 -14.42 -7.32 7.84
C ARG A 147 -13.56 -8.37 8.52
N ILE A 148 -12.47 -8.00 9.18
CA ILE A 148 -11.72 -8.91 10.08
C ILE A 148 -12.39 -8.87 11.46
N ARG A 149 -13.55 -9.49 11.55
CA ARG A 149 -14.16 -9.95 12.80
C ARG A 149 -14.92 -11.22 12.49
N CYS A 150 -14.65 -12.27 13.29
CA CYS A 150 -14.89 -13.70 13.06
C CYS A 150 -13.84 -14.30 12.11
N VAL A 151 -12.85 -15.06 12.59
CA VAL A 151 -13.04 -16.34 13.30
C VAL A 151 -12.18 -16.40 14.56
N ALA A 152 -12.82 -16.26 15.71
CA ALA A 152 -12.31 -16.74 16.99
C ALA A 152 -13.52 -17.13 17.84
N SER A 153 -13.97 -18.37 17.66
CA SER A 153 -14.62 -19.22 18.66
C SER A 153 -15.35 -20.34 17.93
N ALA A 154 -14.83 -21.56 18.07
CA ALA A 154 -15.56 -22.82 18.21
C ALA A 154 -14.65 -23.97 17.78
N ILE A 155 -13.84 -24.50 18.71
CA ILE A 155 -13.82 -25.94 18.96
C ILE A 155 -13.47 -26.10 20.44
N GLY A 156 -14.51 -26.37 21.24
CA GLY A 156 -14.40 -27.13 22.49
C GLY A 156 -14.77 -28.58 22.20
#